data_AF-A0A9P7SW76-F1
#
_entry.id   AF-A0A9P7SW76-F1
#
_cell.length_a   1.000
_cell.length_b   1.000
_cell.length_c   1.000
_cell.angle_alpha   90.00
_cell.angle_beta   90.00
_cell.angle_gamma   90.00
#
_symmetry.space_group_name_H-M   'P 1'
#
loop_
_entity.id
_entity.type
_entity.pdbx_description
1 polymer ?
#
loop_
_entity_poly.entity_id
_entity_poly.type
_entity_poly.pdbx_seq_one_letter_code
_entity_poly.pdbx_strand_id
1 'polypeptide(L)'
;MPPRISSTSCAALAADLALPQSTRSAAPAFGRSFSSTRHCEKMSRARQQMYQWLNSRDGRELARGGGGPRYLGPFHDQPFPQNPLFRSQPVLDEQTRELIWEKIIMRGESLKAVSAEMGVDVRRIAAVVRLKE
;
A
#
# COMPACT_ATOMS: atom_id res chain seq x y z
N MET A 1 4.37 9.09 -28.06
CA MET A 1 5.19 9.84 -27.08
C MET A 1 6.64 9.47 -27.32
N PRO A 2 7.51 10.43 -27.70
CA PRO A 2 8.89 10.16 -28.10
C PRO A 2 9.79 9.86 -26.89
N PRO A 3 10.88 9.08 -27.05
CA PRO A 3 11.86 8.86 -25.98
C PRO A 3 12.70 10.12 -25.73
N ARG A 4 12.90 10.45 -24.46
CA ARG A 4 13.68 11.60 -23.99
C ARG A 4 15.17 11.33 -24.16
N ILE A 5 15.83 12.20 -24.93
CA ILE A 5 17.27 12.24 -25.14
C ILE A 5 17.92 12.75 -23.85
N SER A 6 18.69 11.91 -23.16
CA SER A 6 19.57 12.38 -22.08
C SER A 6 20.82 12.99 -22.70
N SER A 7 20.90 14.31 -22.66
CA SER A 7 22.07 15.09 -23.05
C SER A 7 23.22 14.83 -22.07
N THR A 8 24.15 13.96 -22.43
CA THR A 8 25.49 13.93 -21.85
C THR A 8 26.43 14.66 -22.80
N SER A 9 26.73 15.92 -22.49
CA SER A 9 27.88 16.64 -23.05
C SER A 9 28.84 16.96 -21.92
N CYS A 10 29.75 16.03 -21.63
CA CYS A 10 31.04 16.36 -21.03
C CYS A 10 32.03 16.38 -22.19
N ALA A 11 32.33 17.56 -22.70
CA ALA A 11 33.40 17.77 -23.67
C ALA A 11 34.74 17.52 -22.97
N ALA A 12 35.46 16.47 -23.37
CA ALA A 12 36.87 16.30 -23.08
C ALA A 12 37.61 16.33 -24.43
N LEU A 13 38.36 17.41 -24.64
CA LEU A 13 39.32 17.59 -25.71
C LEU A 13 40.51 16.64 -25.47
N ALA A 14 40.81 15.78 -26.43
CA ALA A 14 42.13 15.20 -26.61
C ALA A 14 42.34 14.87 -28.09
N ALA A 15 43.48 15.28 -28.63
CA ALA A 15 43.84 15.17 -30.04
C ALA A 15 44.31 13.74 -30.38
N ASP A 16 43.82 13.18 -31.48
CA ASP A 16 44.31 11.93 -32.05
C ASP A 16 45.12 12.19 -33.32
N LEU A 17 46.41 11.86 -33.26
CA LEU A 17 47.23 11.52 -34.42
C LEU A 17 47.72 10.07 -34.27
N ALA A 18 47.55 9.31 -35.35
CA ALA A 18 48.19 8.03 -35.71
C ALA A 18 47.37 6.72 -35.56
N LEU A 19 47.42 5.97 -36.68
CA LEU A 19 46.78 4.72 -37.13
C LEU A 19 47.16 3.44 -36.33
N PRO A 20 46.54 2.26 -36.63
CA PRO A 20 46.10 1.29 -35.63
C PRO A 20 47.12 0.19 -35.35
N GLN A 21 47.15 -0.29 -34.10
CA GLN A 21 47.72 -1.60 -33.77
C GLN A 21 46.72 -2.42 -32.97
N SER A 22 46.29 -3.50 -33.62
CA SER A 22 45.50 -4.58 -33.04
C SER A 22 46.30 -5.23 -31.91
N THR A 23 45.88 -5.00 -30.67
CA THR A 23 46.26 -5.82 -29.52
C THR A 23 45.00 -6.16 -28.75
N ARG A 24 44.86 -7.44 -28.43
CA ARG A 24 43.73 -8.02 -27.71
C ARG A 24 43.67 -7.46 -26.30
N SER A 25 42.92 -6.39 -26.07
CA SER A 25 42.56 -5.95 -24.72
C SER A 25 41.32 -6.69 -24.27
N ALA A 26 41.45 -7.43 -23.18
CA ALA A 26 40.36 -8.05 -22.45
C ALA A 26 39.21 -7.05 -22.28
N ALA A 27 37.97 -7.54 -22.41
CA ALA A 27 36.76 -6.75 -22.22
C ALA A 27 36.91 -5.85 -20.98
N PRO A 28 36.51 -4.56 -21.03
CA PRO A 28 36.45 -3.78 -19.81
C PRO A 28 35.44 -4.51 -18.93
N ALA A 29 35.92 -5.10 -17.85
CA ALA A 29 35.07 -5.47 -16.76
C ALA A 29 34.41 -4.17 -16.33
N PHE A 30 33.18 -3.93 -16.79
CA PHE A 30 32.26 -3.00 -16.16
C PHE A 30 31.95 -3.61 -14.78
N GLY A 31 32.96 -3.59 -13.91
CA GLY A 31 32.82 -3.84 -12.50
C GLY A 31 31.77 -2.85 -12.05
N ARG A 32 30.61 -3.38 -11.69
CA ARG A 32 29.53 -2.64 -11.05
C ARG A 32 30.17 -1.95 -9.85
N SER A 33 30.56 -0.70 -10.00
CA SER A 33 31.04 0.10 -8.89
C SER A 33 29.87 0.20 -7.94
N PHE A 34 29.96 -0.50 -6.81
CA PHE A 34 28.98 -0.34 -5.75
C PHE A 34 28.96 1.15 -5.41
N SER A 35 27.78 1.76 -5.49
CA SER A 35 27.59 3.13 -5.08
C SER A 35 27.92 3.21 -3.58
N SER A 36 29.14 3.62 -3.26
CA SER A 36 29.53 4.01 -1.90
C SER A 36 28.91 5.37 -1.61
N THR A 37 27.58 5.46 -1.70
CA THR A 37 26.85 6.64 -1.23
C THR A 37 27.22 6.77 0.23
N ARG A 38 27.94 7.85 0.59
CA ARG A 38 28.34 8.09 1.97
C ARG A 38 27.10 8.01 2.85
N HIS A 39 27.20 7.28 3.96
CA HIS A 39 26.11 7.26 4.93
C HIS A 39 25.84 8.71 5.32
N CYS A 40 24.59 9.15 5.16
CA CYS A 40 24.20 10.48 5.58
C CYS A 40 24.11 10.46 7.11
N GLU A 41 25.03 11.14 7.78
CA GLU A 41 25.06 11.23 9.26
C GLU A 41 23.83 11.92 9.83
N LYS A 42 23.23 12.83 9.06
CA LYS A 42 22.08 13.62 9.46
C LYS A 42 20.83 13.14 8.74
N MET A 43 19.72 13.15 9.46
CA MET A 43 18.42 12.80 8.89
C MET A 43 18.07 13.78 7.78
N SER A 44 17.56 13.27 6.65
CA SER A 44 17.06 14.11 5.58
C SER A 44 15.93 15.02 6.09
N ARG A 45 15.73 16.18 5.45
CA ARG A 45 14.64 17.11 5.81
C ARG A 45 13.27 16.44 5.76
N ALA A 46 13.01 15.60 4.75
CA ALA A 46 11.77 14.83 4.64
C ALA A 46 11.58 13.90 5.83
N ARG A 47 12.66 13.23 6.27
CA ARG A 47 12.61 12.36 7.46
C ARG A 47 12.33 13.18 8.72
N GLN A 48 12.93 14.35 8.88
CA GLN A 48 12.66 15.25 10.01
C GLN A 48 11.18 15.68 10.07
N GLN A 49 10.60 16.09 8.93
CA GLN A 49 9.18 16.46 8.83
C GLN A 49 8.24 15.30 9.17
N MET A 50 8.56 14.09 8.70
CA MET A 50 7.81 12.89 9.05
C MET A 50 7.82 12.63 10.56
N TYR A 51 8.99 12.72 11.22
CA TYR A 51 9.06 12.55 12.67
C TYR A 51 8.35 13.66 13.43
N GLN A 52 8.37 14.89 12.92
CA GLN A 52 7.61 15.99 13.49
C GLN A 52 6.10 15.68 13.47
N TRP A 53 5.58 15.14 12.35
CA TRP A 53 4.18 14.73 12.26
C TRP A 53 3.86 13.53 13.15
N LEU A 54 4.69 12.48 13.16
CA LEU A 54 4.47 11.30 14.01
C LEU A 54 4.43 11.65 15.50
N ASN A 55 5.28 12.60 15.92
CA ASN A 55 5.34 13.04 17.31
C ASN A 55 4.29 14.13 17.65
N SER A 56 3.58 14.64 16.66
CA SER A 56 2.48 15.58 16.86
C SER A 56 1.32 14.91 17.61
N ARG A 57 0.36 15.73 18.07
CA ARG A 57 -0.86 15.24 18.71
C ARG A 57 -1.63 14.30 17.78
N ASP A 58 -1.85 14.71 16.53
CA ASP A 58 -2.63 13.95 15.55
C ASP A 58 -1.97 12.60 15.23
N GLY A 59 -0.65 12.57 15.08
CA GLY A 59 0.11 11.33 14.85
C GLY A 59 0.00 10.36 16.04
N ARG A 60 0.06 10.88 17.26
CA ARG A 60 -0.11 10.08 18.48
C ARG A 60 -1.54 9.60 18.67
N GLU A 61 -2.53 10.43 18.36
CA GLU A 61 -3.95 10.06 18.44
C GLU A 61 -4.29 8.99 17.41
N LEU A 62 -3.77 9.09 16.19
CA LEU A 62 -3.90 8.03 15.19
C LEU A 62 -3.27 6.71 15.69
N ALA A 63 -2.09 6.78 16.32
CA ALA A 63 -1.39 5.61 16.84
C ALA A 63 -2.00 4.99 18.09
N ARG A 64 -2.74 5.76 18.91
CA ARG A 64 -3.26 5.32 20.22
C ARG A 64 -4.28 4.17 20.16
N GLY A 65 -4.73 3.78 18.97
CA GLY A 65 -5.78 2.78 18.81
C GLY A 65 -7.12 3.25 19.41
N GLY A 66 -8.17 2.50 19.13
CA GLY A 66 -9.53 2.75 19.62
C GLY A 66 -10.42 1.56 19.28
N GLY A 67 -11.63 1.50 19.86
CA GLY A 67 -12.60 0.42 19.62
C GLY A 67 -13.21 0.39 18.22
N GLY A 68 -12.68 1.15 17.27
CA GLY A 68 -13.18 1.23 15.90
C GLY A 68 -12.16 1.85 14.95
N PRO A 69 -12.46 1.87 13.64
CA PRO A 69 -11.57 2.44 12.65
C PRO A 69 -11.33 3.94 12.90
N ARG A 70 -10.07 4.36 12.87
CA ARG A 70 -9.68 5.78 12.93
C ARG A 70 -8.96 6.14 11.65
N TYR A 71 -9.65 6.89 10.80
CA TYR A 71 -9.12 7.30 9.52
C TYR A 71 -8.61 8.73 9.53
N LEU A 72 -7.81 9.06 8.52
CA LEU A 72 -7.25 10.39 8.30
C LEU A 72 -8.24 11.34 7.60
N GLY A 73 -9.34 10.80 7.06
CA GLY A 73 -10.33 11.57 6.33
C GLY A 73 -11.17 12.48 7.24
N PRO A 74 -11.89 13.44 6.64
CA PRO A 74 -12.81 14.31 7.39
C PRO A 74 -13.99 13.54 8.01
N PHE A 75 -14.33 12.36 7.47
CA PHE A 75 -15.39 11.51 7.97
C PHE A 75 -14.83 10.22 8.59
N HIS A 76 -15.55 9.70 9.58
CA HIS A 76 -15.18 8.49 10.33
C HIS A 76 -15.20 7.21 9.49
N ASP A 77 -15.84 7.24 8.32
CA ASP A 77 -15.95 6.13 7.38
C ASP A 77 -15.07 6.30 6.13
N GLN A 78 -14.22 7.34 6.09
CA GLN A 78 -13.41 7.67 4.93
C GLN A 78 -11.94 7.37 5.17
N PRO A 79 -11.45 6.18 4.78
CA PRO A 79 -10.04 5.82 4.98
C PRO A 79 -9.07 6.65 4.15
N PHE A 80 -9.48 7.10 2.97
CA PHE A 80 -8.61 7.84 2.05
C PHE A 80 -9.12 9.27 1.88
N PRO A 81 -8.42 10.29 2.40
CA PRO A 81 -8.87 11.69 2.32
C PRO A 81 -9.11 12.16 0.88
N GLN A 82 -8.28 11.69 -0.06
CA GLN A 82 -8.35 12.08 -1.47
C GLN A 82 -9.38 11.30 -2.29
N ASN A 83 -9.89 10.17 -1.77
CA ASN A 83 -10.91 9.37 -2.46
C ASN A 83 -12.21 9.35 -1.65
N PRO A 84 -13.17 10.26 -1.94
CA PRO A 84 -14.42 10.37 -1.21
C PRO A 84 -15.44 9.26 -1.54
N LEU A 85 -15.23 8.52 -2.64
CA LEU A 85 -16.15 7.47 -3.08
C LEU A 85 -15.96 6.17 -2.30
N PHE A 86 -14.76 5.94 -1.77
CA PHE A 86 -14.48 4.73 -1.00
C PHE A 86 -14.80 4.94 0.47
N ARG A 87 -15.85 4.26 0.95
CA ARG A 87 -16.32 4.31 2.34
C ARG A 87 -16.22 2.95 3.02
N SER A 88 -15.78 2.93 4.27
CA SER A 88 -15.73 1.72 5.08
C SER A 88 -17.14 1.32 5.49
N GLN A 89 -17.62 0.19 4.95
CA GLN A 89 -18.91 -0.36 5.34
C GLN A 89 -18.80 -1.07 6.69
N PRO A 90 -19.85 -1.03 7.53
CA PRO A 90 -19.87 -1.77 8.79
C PRO A 90 -19.78 -3.29 8.55
N VAL A 91 -19.09 -3.96 9.45
CA VAL A 91 -18.93 -5.42 9.44
C VAL A 91 -20.01 -6.07 10.32
N LEU A 92 -20.29 -7.35 10.08
CA LEU A 92 -21.28 -8.09 10.86
C LEU A 92 -20.71 -8.46 12.24
N ASP A 93 -21.46 -8.11 13.29
CA ASP A 93 -21.14 -8.48 14.66
C ASP A 93 -21.13 -10.00 14.85
N GLU A 94 -20.39 -10.47 15.86
CA GLU A 94 -20.28 -11.91 16.17
C GLU A 94 -21.66 -12.52 16.48
N GLN A 95 -22.47 -11.83 17.28
CA GLN A 95 -23.82 -12.28 17.64
C GLN A 95 -24.71 -12.43 16.40
N THR A 96 -24.63 -11.48 15.46
CA THR A 96 -25.40 -11.55 14.21
C THR A 96 -24.94 -12.72 13.34
N ARG A 97 -23.64 -13.02 13.31
CA ARG A 97 -23.10 -14.18 12.58
C ARG A 97 -23.61 -15.49 13.17
N GLU A 98 -23.69 -15.59 14.50
CA GLU A 98 -24.27 -16.75 15.20
C GLU A 98 -25.75 -16.93 14.89
N LEU A 99 -26.55 -15.86 14.97
CA LEU A 99 -27.98 -15.90 14.62
C LEU A 99 -28.22 -16.36 13.18
N ILE A 100 -27.40 -15.89 12.23
CA ILE A 100 -27.47 -16.32 10.83
C ILE A 100 -27.19 -17.83 10.72
N TRP A 101 -26.16 -18.32 11.40
CA TRP A 101 -25.78 -19.72 11.38
C TRP A 101 -26.88 -20.61 12.00
N GLU A 102 -27.41 -20.22 13.17
CA GLU A 102 -28.49 -20.96 13.84
C GLU A 102 -29.75 -21.06 12.97
N LYS A 103 -30.17 -19.97 12.32
CA LYS A 103 -31.35 -19.98 11.44
C LYS A 103 -31.19 -20.93 10.25
N ILE A 104 -29.99 -20.99 9.67
CA ILE A 104 -29.74 -21.82 8.48
C ILE A 104 -29.55 -23.29 8.87
N ILE A 105 -28.74 -23.57 9.90
CA ILE A 105 -28.36 -24.93 10.27
C ILE A 105 -29.39 -25.58 11.19
N MET A 106 -29.87 -24.88 12.22
CA MET A 106 -30.79 -25.46 13.21
C MET A 106 -32.24 -25.37 12.76
N ARG A 107 -32.65 -24.25 12.14
CA ARG A 107 -34.05 -24.05 11.70
C ARG A 107 -34.30 -24.44 10.24
N GLY A 108 -33.24 -24.67 9.46
CA GLY A 108 -33.35 -25.06 8.04
C GLY A 108 -33.90 -23.95 7.14
N GLU A 109 -33.79 -22.68 7.54
CA GLU A 109 -34.30 -21.56 6.74
C GLU A 109 -33.47 -21.37 5.46
N SER A 110 -34.14 -21.04 4.35
CA SER A 110 -33.45 -20.81 3.08
C SER A 110 -32.60 -19.54 3.12
N LEU A 111 -31.43 -19.55 2.44
CA LEU A 111 -30.53 -18.40 2.37
C LEU A 111 -31.21 -17.10 1.90
N LYS A 112 -32.18 -17.19 0.98
CA LYS A 112 -32.93 -16.04 0.46
C LYS A 112 -33.89 -15.46 1.49
N ALA A 113 -34.52 -16.30 2.32
CA ALA A 113 -35.39 -15.86 3.39
C ALA A 113 -34.59 -15.09 4.45
N VAL A 114 -33.48 -15.67 4.90
CA VAL A 114 -32.58 -15.03 5.89
C VAL A 114 -31.98 -13.73 5.32
N SER A 115 -31.67 -13.69 4.02
CA SER A 115 -31.20 -12.48 3.32
C SER A 115 -32.23 -11.35 3.34
N ALA A 116 -33.50 -11.67 3.04
CA ALA A 116 -34.59 -10.70 3.07
C ALA A 116 -34.89 -10.20 4.49
N GLU A 117 -34.78 -11.07 5.49
CA GLU A 117 -35.04 -10.70 6.88
C GLU A 117 -33.92 -9.85 7.49
N MET A 118 -32.66 -10.24 7.29
CA MET A 118 -31.50 -9.60 7.93
C MET A 118 -30.90 -8.46 7.09
N GLY A 119 -31.36 -8.26 5.85
CA GLY A 119 -30.85 -7.22 4.95
C GLY A 119 -29.40 -7.45 4.48
N VAL A 120 -28.95 -8.70 4.47
CA VAL A 120 -27.58 -9.08 4.09
C VAL A 120 -27.59 -9.86 2.79
N ASP A 121 -26.65 -9.58 1.89
CA ASP A 121 -26.49 -10.31 0.63
C ASP A 121 -26.35 -11.82 0.83
N VAL A 122 -27.06 -12.59 0.00
CA VAL A 122 -27.01 -14.07 -0.02
C VAL A 122 -25.57 -14.60 -0.08
N ARG A 123 -24.69 -13.95 -0.86
CA ARG A 123 -23.27 -14.34 -0.97
C ARG A 123 -22.52 -14.15 0.34
N ARG A 124 -22.81 -13.09 1.09
CA ARG A 124 -22.19 -12.81 2.39
C ARG A 124 -22.70 -13.79 3.45
N ILE A 125 -23.99 -14.10 3.46
CA ILE A 125 -24.58 -15.11 4.34
C ILE A 125 -23.93 -16.48 4.09
N ALA A 126 -23.81 -16.91 2.83
CA ALA A 126 -23.16 -18.18 2.50
C ALA A 126 -21.70 -18.23 2.97
N ALA A 127 -20.97 -17.11 2.89
CA ALA A 127 -19.62 -17.02 3.41
C ALA A 127 -19.57 -17.11 4.94
N VAL A 128 -20.52 -16.49 5.65
CA VAL A 128 -20.62 -16.58 7.12
C VAL A 128 -20.82 -18.02 7.56
N VAL A 129 -21.72 -18.76 6.91
CA VAL A 129 -21.95 -20.19 7.23
C VAL A 129 -20.67 -21.00 7.04
N ARG A 130 -19.97 -20.83 5.91
CA ARG A 130 -18.71 -21.53 5.63
C ARG A 130 -17.56 -21.21 6.60
N LEU A 131 -17.58 -20.04 7.24
CA LEU A 131 -16.57 -19.65 8.22
C LEU A 131 -16.88 -20.19 9.63
N LYS A 132 -18.12 -20.61 9.87
CA LYS A 132 -18.59 -21.13 11.16
C LYS A 132 -18.66 -22.67 11.20
N GLU A 133 -18.76 -23.33 10.04
CA GLU A 133 -18.53 -24.78 9.89
C GLU A 133 -17.08 -25.16 10.21
#